data_AF-A0A9W8N0W9-F1
#
_entry.id   AF-A0A9W8N0W9-F1
#
_cell.length_a   1.000
_cell.length_b   1.000
_cell.length_c   1.000
_cell.angle_alpha   90.00
_cell.angle_beta   90.00
_cell.angle_gamma   90.00
#
_symmetry.space_group_name_H-M   'P 1'
#
loop_
_entity.id
_entity.type
_entity.pdbx_description
1 polymer ?
#
loop_
_entity_poly.entity_id
_entity_poly.type
_entity_poly.pdbx_seq_one_letter_code
_entity_poly.pdbx_strand_id
1 'polypeptide(L)'
;MLCVQPILDATNETLEELDLTTLSTSDIPHGHLHLPLAAFVNLKSMNKLCRLALYGILDWKRDCLVLRDFAAVLRSLPTLNSVAQLLLKVSIYGERPFQECLKEDWEGICEEVVRVAAGKPLQFHLDLTVETKRLCEPTPGDAVLYGTIEDRVRTALSDYPHVSFHPLNAISRWQGQ
;
A
#
# COMPACT_ATOMS: atom_id res chain seq x y z
N MET A 1 4.14 7.11 -19.67
CA MET A 1 5.19 6.53 -18.80
C MET A 1 5.71 5.24 -19.42
N LEU A 2 6.75 5.31 -20.25
CA LEU A 2 7.34 4.13 -20.91
C LEU A 2 8.75 3.79 -20.39
N CYS A 3 9.17 4.37 -19.25
CA CYS A 3 10.58 4.40 -18.86
C CYS A 3 10.92 3.74 -17.51
N VAL A 4 9.96 3.23 -16.74
CA VAL A 4 10.25 2.69 -15.39
C VAL A 4 10.93 1.32 -15.48
N GLN A 5 10.37 0.38 -16.24
CA GLN A 5 10.94 -0.98 -16.33
C GLN A 5 12.41 -1.01 -16.80
N PRO A 6 12.83 -0.24 -17.83
CA PRO A 6 14.24 -0.24 -18.23
C PRO A 6 15.20 0.24 -17.14
N ILE A 7 14.78 1.19 -16.29
CA ILE A 7 15.58 1.68 -15.15
C ILE A 7 15.70 0.58 -14.08
N LEU A 8 14.59 -0.11 -13.82
CA LEU A 8 14.56 -1.25 -12.91
C LEU A 8 15.49 -2.37 -13.41
N ASP A 9 15.39 -2.74 -14.69
CA ASP A 9 16.24 -3.78 -15.27
C ASP A 9 17.73 -3.43 -15.21
N ALA A 10 18.08 -2.14 -15.38
CA ALA A 10 19.46 -1.66 -15.28
C ALA A 10 20.02 -1.60 -13.85
N THR A 11 19.15 -1.62 -12.83
CA THR A 11 19.53 -1.49 -11.41
C THR A 11 19.24 -2.76 -10.60
N ASN A 12 18.84 -3.84 -11.25
CA ASN A 12 18.41 -5.11 -10.64
C ASN A 12 19.40 -5.73 -9.63
N GLU A 13 20.71 -5.51 -9.82
CA GLU A 13 21.78 -6.05 -8.99
C GLU A 13 22.22 -5.11 -7.86
N THR A 14 21.72 -3.88 -7.79
CA THR A 14 22.16 -2.85 -6.83
C THR A 14 21.03 -2.14 -6.10
N LEU A 15 19.80 -2.21 -6.62
CA LEU A 15 18.66 -1.53 -6.02
C LEU A 15 18.22 -2.24 -4.74
N GLU A 16 18.45 -1.57 -3.60
CA GLU A 16 18.06 -2.06 -2.27
C GLU A 16 16.74 -1.46 -1.78
N GLU A 17 16.36 -0.28 -2.26
CA GLU A 17 15.13 0.41 -1.88
C GLU A 17 14.36 0.89 -3.11
N LEU A 18 13.04 0.70 -3.09
CA LEU A 18 12.15 1.14 -4.17
C LEU A 18 10.85 1.69 -3.60
N ASP A 19 10.54 2.94 -3.95
CA ASP A 19 9.28 3.59 -3.61
C ASP A 19 8.46 3.81 -4.91
N LEU A 20 7.27 3.22 -4.98
CA LEU A 20 6.37 3.33 -6.12
C LEU A 20 5.11 4.09 -5.72
N THR A 21 4.70 5.03 -6.57
CA THR A 21 3.50 5.86 -6.36
C THR A 21 2.56 5.69 -7.53
N THR A 22 1.31 5.35 -7.26
CA THR A 22 0.25 5.41 -8.27
C THR A 22 0.05 6.88 -8.65
N LEU A 23 0.19 7.20 -9.93
CA LEU A 23 -0.16 8.52 -10.40
C LEU A 23 -1.68 8.67 -10.39
N SER A 24 -2.12 9.71 -9.70
CA SER A 24 -3.51 10.15 -9.67
C SER A 24 -3.54 11.55 -10.27
N THR A 25 -4.05 11.68 -11.49
CA THR A 25 -4.15 12.98 -12.15
C THR A 25 -5.30 13.76 -11.53
N SER A 26 -4.97 14.73 -10.67
CA SER A 26 -5.92 15.67 -10.04
C SER A 26 -6.61 16.60 -11.03
N ASP A 27 -6.06 16.74 -12.23
CA ASP A 27 -6.48 17.76 -13.21
C ASP A 27 -7.59 17.30 -14.15
N ILE A 28 -8.14 16.10 -13.95
CA ILE A 28 -9.29 15.64 -14.73
C ILE A 28 -10.56 16.07 -14.00
N PRO A 29 -11.43 16.90 -14.62
CA PRO A 29 -12.67 17.42 -14.00
C PRO A 29 -13.64 16.34 -13.49
N HIS A 30 -13.38 15.07 -13.81
CA HIS A 30 -14.22 13.91 -13.50
C HIS A 30 -13.46 12.71 -12.91
N GLY A 31 -12.35 12.96 -12.20
CA GLY A 31 -11.87 12.04 -11.17
C GLY A 31 -10.45 11.50 -11.35
N HIS A 32 -9.99 10.85 -10.29
CA HIS A 32 -8.69 10.21 -10.21
C HIS A 32 -8.66 9.00 -11.17
N LEU A 33 -7.95 9.13 -12.29
CA LEU A 33 -7.62 7.97 -13.12
C LEU A 33 -6.52 7.19 -12.42
N HIS A 34 -6.84 5.99 -11.92
CA HIS A 34 -5.84 5.06 -11.40
C HIS A 34 -5.02 4.49 -12.55
N LEU A 35 -3.73 4.81 -12.59
CA LEU A 35 -2.78 4.16 -13.48
C LEU A 35 -2.15 2.97 -12.75
N PRO A 36 -2.47 1.71 -13.13
CA PRO A 36 -2.03 0.53 -12.41
C PRO A 36 -0.51 0.36 -12.51
N LEU A 37 0.19 0.35 -11.38
CA LEU A 37 1.63 0.14 -11.29
C LEU A 37 2.03 -1.21 -11.90
N ALA A 38 1.21 -2.25 -11.72
CA ALA A 38 1.51 -3.59 -12.23
C ALA A 38 1.58 -3.64 -13.76
N ALA A 39 1.00 -2.67 -14.48
CA ALA A 39 1.13 -2.57 -15.93
C ALA A 39 2.50 -2.03 -16.38
N PHE A 40 3.27 -1.41 -15.48
CA PHE A 40 4.53 -0.72 -15.80
C PHE A 40 5.74 -1.28 -15.04
N VAL A 41 5.51 -2.10 -14.03
CA VAL A 41 6.55 -2.59 -13.11
C VAL A 41 6.47 -4.10 -12.96
N ASN A 42 7.61 -4.74 -13.14
CA ASN A 42 7.86 -6.15 -12.86
C ASN A 42 9.14 -6.30 -12.04
N LEU A 43 9.01 -6.78 -10.81
CA LEU A 43 10.09 -6.89 -9.84
C LEU A 43 10.78 -8.26 -9.83
N LYS A 44 10.53 -9.11 -10.84
CA LYS A 44 11.04 -10.51 -10.88
C LYS A 44 12.57 -10.63 -10.76
N SER A 45 13.31 -9.61 -11.18
CA SER A 45 14.78 -9.58 -11.20
C SER A 45 15.38 -8.88 -9.99
N MET A 46 14.55 -8.34 -9.09
CA MET A 46 14.98 -7.48 -7.97
C MET A 46 15.40 -8.29 -6.75
N ASN A 47 16.51 -9.01 -6.87
CA ASN A 47 16.96 -9.93 -5.82
C ASN A 47 17.55 -9.22 -4.60
N LYS A 48 18.10 -8.01 -4.77
CA LYS A 48 18.69 -7.21 -3.68
C LYS A 48 17.75 -6.21 -3.04
N LEU A 49 16.50 -6.14 -3.51
CA LEU A 49 15.52 -5.24 -2.93
C LEU A 49 15.22 -5.66 -1.49
N CYS A 50 15.57 -4.79 -0.55
CA CYS A 50 15.42 -4.98 0.89
C CYS A 50 14.21 -4.21 1.43
N ARG A 51 13.89 -3.07 0.82
CA ARG A 51 12.76 -2.22 1.20
C ARG A 51 11.90 -1.87 0.00
N LEU A 52 10.60 -2.07 0.12
CA LEU A 52 9.62 -1.68 -0.88
C LEU A 52 8.54 -0.81 -0.24
N ALA A 53 8.25 0.35 -0.84
CA ALA A 53 7.09 1.15 -0.49
C ALA A 53 6.12 1.27 -1.68
N LEU A 54 4.83 1.09 -1.41
CA LEU A 54 3.74 1.28 -2.37
C LEU A 54 2.83 2.38 -1.84
N TYR A 55 2.63 3.43 -2.63
CA TYR A 55 1.76 4.55 -2.30
C TYR A 55 0.61 4.66 -3.29
N GLY A 56 -0.62 4.76 -2.78
CA GLY A 56 -1.80 4.94 -3.61
C GLY A 56 -2.96 5.64 -2.95
N ILE A 57 -3.94 6.03 -3.78
CA ILE A 57 -5.10 6.82 -3.37
C ILE A 57 -6.38 6.02 -3.58
N LEU A 58 -7.13 5.77 -2.50
CA LEU A 58 -8.46 5.20 -2.56
C LEU A 58 -9.50 6.33 -2.64
N ASP A 59 -10.30 6.35 -3.71
CA ASP A 59 -11.46 7.23 -3.86
C ASP A 59 -12.71 6.56 -3.27
N TRP A 60 -13.35 7.22 -2.32
CA TRP A 60 -14.56 6.69 -1.66
C TRP A 60 -15.76 6.46 -2.58
N LYS A 61 -15.84 7.13 -3.73
CA LYS A 61 -17.02 7.07 -4.63
C LYS A 61 -16.96 5.93 -5.64
N ARG A 62 -15.82 5.27 -5.79
CA ARG A 62 -15.56 4.35 -6.90
C ARG A 62 -14.94 3.08 -6.37
N ASP A 63 -15.25 1.98 -7.04
CA ASP A 63 -14.46 0.77 -6.92
C ASP A 63 -13.02 1.15 -7.27
N CYS A 64 -12.17 1.16 -6.26
CA CYS A 64 -10.76 1.28 -6.46
C CYS A 64 -10.21 -0.14 -6.69
N LEU A 65 -9.11 -0.22 -7.42
CA LEU A 65 -8.40 -1.49 -7.61
C LEU A 65 -6.96 -1.33 -7.14
N VAL A 66 -6.73 -0.41 -6.21
CA VAL A 66 -5.40 0.00 -5.77
C VAL A 66 -4.76 -1.15 -5.00
N LEU A 67 -5.48 -1.78 -4.07
CA LEU A 67 -4.91 -2.91 -3.33
C LEU A 67 -4.68 -4.13 -4.23
N ARG A 68 -5.55 -4.36 -5.22
CA ARG A 68 -5.36 -5.44 -6.21
C ARG A 68 -4.17 -5.17 -7.12
N ASP A 69 -3.96 -3.93 -7.52
CA ASP A 69 -2.80 -3.50 -8.30
C ASP A 69 -1.51 -3.67 -7.49
N PHE A 70 -1.52 -3.28 -6.22
CA PHE A 70 -0.39 -3.52 -5.31
C PHE A 70 -0.11 -4.99 -5.09
N ALA A 71 -1.15 -5.80 -4.88
CA ALA A 71 -1.02 -7.25 -4.80
C ALA A 71 -0.36 -7.81 -6.06
N ALA A 72 -0.72 -7.30 -7.25
CA ALA A 72 -0.08 -7.70 -8.51
C ALA A 72 1.40 -7.26 -8.61
N VAL A 73 1.75 -6.06 -8.14
CA VAL A 73 3.15 -5.61 -8.04
C VAL A 73 3.93 -6.51 -7.10
N LEU A 74 3.41 -6.78 -5.89
CA LEU A 74 4.05 -7.68 -4.94
C LEU A 74 4.22 -9.08 -5.53
N ARG A 75 3.20 -9.61 -6.22
CA ARG A 75 3.22 -10.92 -6.89
C ARG A 75 4.35 -11.06 -7.90
N SER A 76 4.82 -9.95 -8.49
CA SER A 76 5.96 -9.96 -9.41
C SER A 76 7.30 -10.22 -8.71
N LEU A 77 7.41 -10.02 -7.39
CA LEU A 77 8.61 -10.35 -6.63
C LEU A 77 8.86 -11.86 -6.65
N PRO A 78 10.12 -12.30 -6.84
CA PRO A 78 10.47 -13.71 -6.78
C PRO A 78 10.20 -14.27 -5.37
N THR A 79 9.88 -15.56 -5.30
CA THR A 79 9.70 -16.25 -4.01
C THR A 79 10.93 -16.12 -3.12
N LEU A 80 12.12 -16.23 -3.71
CA LEU A 80 13.39 -15.94 -3.07
C LEU A 80 13.72 -14.45 -3.29
N ASN A 81 13.25 -13.59 -2.41
CA ASN A 81 13.54 -12.15 -2.41
C ASN A 81 14.24 -11.73 -1.11
N SER A 82 14.86 -10.55 -1.09
CA SER A 82 15.54 -9.98 0.09
C SER A 82 14.69 -8.99 0.87
N VAL A 83 13.43 -8.76 0.49
CA VAL A 83 12.57 -7.74 1.11
C VAL A 83 12.38 -8.04 2.59
N ALA A 84 12.86 -7.15 3.45
CA ALA A 84 12.72 -7.22 4.90
C ALA A 84 11.77 -6.14 5.44
N GLN A 85 11.48 -5.11 4.63
CA GLN A 85 10.56 -4.04 4.97
C GLN A 85 9.60 -3.76 3.81
N LEU A 86 8.31 -3.79 4.11
CA LEU A 86 7.25 -3.41 3.19
C LEU A 86 6.44 -2.27 3.81
N LEU A 87 6.33 -1.16 3.10
CA LEU A 87 5.49 -0.04 3.49
C LEU A 87 4.32 0.08 2.51
N LEU A 88 3.10 -0.03 3.01
CA LEU A 88 1.89 0.31 2.29
C LEU A 88 1.38 1.66 2.79
N LYS A 89 1.45 2.68 1.95
CA LYS A 89 0.90 4.01 2.24
C LYS A 89 -0.36 4.22 1.41
N VAL A 90 -1.47 4.49 2.07
CA VAL A 90 -2.77 4.65 1.41
C VAL A 90 -3.44 5.94 1.88
N SER A 91 -3.64 6.86 0.94
CA SER A 91 -4.48 8.04 1.15
C SER A 91 -5.91 7.74 0.74
N ILE A 92 -6.86 7.91 1.65
CA ILE A 92 -8.29 7.77 1.39
C ILE A 92 -8.84 9.16 1.10
N TYR A 93 -9.23 9.41 -0.15
CA TYR A 93 -9.74 10.69 -0.58
C TYR A 93 -11.27 10.71 -0.57
N GLY A 94 -11.83 11.73 0.10
CA GLY A 94 -13.20 12.20 -0.09
C GLY A 94 -14.08 12.24 1.16
N GLU A 95 -15.34 11.79 1.05
CA GLU A 95 -16.37 12.02 2.08
C GLU A 95 -17.00 10.71 2.54
N ARG A 96 -17.64 10.77 3.71
CA ARG A 96 -18.23 9.59 4.34
C ARG A 96 -19.58 9.23 3.74
N PRO A 97 -19.99 7.94 3.82
CA PRO A 97 -19.27 6.82 4.43
C PRO A 97 -18.19 6.20 3.51
N PHE A 98 -17.05 5.78 4.08
CA PHE A 98 -15.93 5.15 3.35
C PHE A 98 -16.15 3.66 3.05
N GLN A 99 -17.38 3.27 2.71
CA GLN A 99 -17.74 1.86 2.54
C GLN A 99 -16.96 1.18 1.42
N GLU A 100 -16.72 1.87 0.29
CA GLU A 100 -15.96 1.29 -0.82
C GLU A 100 -14.49 1.05 -0.43
N CYS A 101 -13.87 1.94 0.35
CA CYS A 101 -12.51 1.74 0.86
C CYS A 101 -12.40 0.51 1.79
N LEU A 102 -13.47 0.20 2.52
CA LEU A 102 -13.55 -1.01 3.34
C LEU A 102 -13.79 -2.28 2.51
N LYS A 103 -14.25 -2.18 1.26
CA LYS A 103 -14.46 -3.33 0.37
C LYS A 103 -13.23 -3.66 -0.48
N GLU A 104 -12.20 -2.82 -0.45
CA GLU A 104 -10.92 -3.15 -1.06
C GLU A 104 -10.38 -4.48 -0.52
N ASP A 105 -9.49 -5.09 -1.31
CA ASP A 105 -8.94 -6.42 -1.07
C ASP A 105 -7.82 -6.40 -0.01
N TRP A 106 -8.18 -6.02 1.22
CA TRP A 106 -7.27 -5.96 2.37
C TRP A 106 -6.72 -7.33 2.74
N GLU A 107 -7.48 -8.39 2.53
CA GLU A 107 -7.06 -9.77 2.77
C GLU A 107 -6.08 -10.23 1.68
N GLY A 108 -6.40 -10.01 0.40
CA GLY A 108 -5.53 -10.38 -0.72
C GLY A 108 -4.18 -9.66 -0.69
N ILE A 109 -4.10 -8.41 -0.23
CA ILE A 109 -2.80 -7.75 -0.03
C ILE A 109 -2.01 -8.42 1.11
N CYS A 110 -2.67 -8.84 2.20
CA CYS A 110 -2.01 -9.56 3.30
C CYS A 110 -1.48 -10.93 2.86
N GLU A 111 -2.22 -11.66 2.02
CA GLU A 111 -1.75 -12.91 1.42
C GLU A 111 -0.44 -12.70 0.64
N GLU A 112 -0.35 -11.62 -0.12
CA GLU A 112 0.87 -11.27 -0.85
C GLU A 112 2.00 -10.84 0.09
N VAL A 113 1.71 -10.12 1.19
CA VAL A 113 2.70 -9.81 2.24
C VAL A 113 3.30 -11.10 2.82
N VAL A 114 2.44 -12.06 3.17
CA VAL A 114 2.85 -13.38 3.68
C VAL A 114 3.71 -14.12 2.65
N ARG A 115 3.30 -14.12 1.38
CA ARG A 115 4.06 -14.76 0.30
C ARG A 115 5.44 -14.10 0.13
N VAL A 116 5.52 -12.76 0.18
CA VAL A 116 6.80 -12.03 0.10
C VAL A 116 7.70 -12.39 1.28
N ALA A 117 7.13 -12.53 2.48
CA ALA A 117 7.87 -12.95 3.66
C ALA A 117 8.41 -14.37 3.50
N ALA A 118 7.64 -15.30 2.93
CA ALA A 118 8.08 -16.68 2.67
C ALA A 118 8.73 -17.36 3.90
N GLY A 119 8.22 -17.07 5.11
CA GLY A 119 8.74 -17.59 6.38
C GLY A 119 9.92 -16.81 6.98
N LYS A 120 10.49 -15.82 6.29
CA LYS A 120 11.53 -14.94 6.84
C LYS A 120 10.93 -13.76 7.60
N PRO A 121 11.68 -13.13 8.53
CA PRO A 121 11.23 -11.90 9.18
C PRO A 121 10.93 -10.79 8.17
N LEU A 122 9.72 -10.25 8.23
CA LEU A 122 9.26 -9.12 7.40
C LEU A 122 8.57 -8.09 8.29
N GLN A 123 9.00 -6.83 8.20
CA GLN A 123 8.30 -5.71 8.82
C GLN A 123 7.28 -5.15 7.82
N PHE A 124 6.00 -5.24 8.16
CA PHE A 124 4.92 -4.67 7.37
C PHE A 124 4.37 -3.41 8.03
N HIS A 125 4.54 -2.28 7.36
CA HIS A 125 4.06 -0.99 7.81
C HIS A 125 2.84 -0.58 6.99
N LEU A 126 1.79 -0.11 7.67
CA LEU A 126 0.59 0.43 7.03
C LEU A 126 0.38 1.87 7.47
N ASP A 127 0.59 2.83 6.57
CA ASP A 127 0.33 4.26 6.80
C ASP A 127 -0.97 4.64 6.11
N LEU A 128 -2.01 4.91 6.90
CA LEU A 128 -3.32 5.33 6.43
C LEU A 128 -3.51 6.81 6.71
N THR A 129 -3.92 7.55 5.69
CA THR A 129 -4.27 8.97 5.82
C THR A 129 -5.63 9.22 5.18
N VAL A 130 -6.55 9.90 5.86
CA VAL A 130 -7.82 10.34 5.29
C VAL A 130 -7.70 11.80 4.88
N GLU A 131 -7.91 12.06 3.60
CA GLU A 131 -7.92 13.40 3.00
C GLU A 131 -9.37 13.77 2.63
N THR A 132 -10.03 14.57 3.47
CA THR A 132 -11.34 15.10 3.12
C THR A 132 -11.20 16.40 2.32
N LYS A 133 -12.19 16.72 1.46
CA LYS A 133 -12.22 17.99 0.71
C LYS A 133 -12.26 19.23 1.62
N ARG A 134 -12.51 19.06 2.91
CA ARG A 134 -12.50 20.12 3.92
C ARG A 134 -11.16 20.05 4.65
N LEU A 135 -10.35 21.09 4.48
CA LEU A 135 -9.03 21.21 5.10
C LEU A 135 -9.10 20.96 6.62
N CYS A 136 -8.28 20.02 7.09
CA CYS A 136 -7.60 20.08 8.39
C CYS A 136 -8.40 19.93 9.69
N GLU A 137 -9.40 19.05 9.79
CA GLU A 137 -9.86 18.58 11.11
C GLU A 137 -9.98 17.04 11.15
N PRO A 138 -9.38 16.35 12.15
CA PRO A 138 -9.67 14.95 12.44
C PRO A 138 -11.18 14.82 12.62
N THR A 139 -11.86 14.18 11.67
CA THR A 139 -13.31 14.22 11.64
C THR A 139 -13.83 13.04 12.48
N PRO A 140 -14.89 13.20 13.30
CA PRO A 140 -15.37 12.14 14.20
C PRO A 140 -15.68 10.84 13.46
N GLY A 141 -14.83 9.79 13.56
CA GLY A 141 -15.00 8.46 12.96
C GLY A 141 -13.92 8.01 11.96
N ASP A 142 -12.86 8.81 11.76
CA ASP A 142 -11.66 8.34 11.04
C ASP A 142 -11.00 7.23 11.86
N ALA A 143 -11.04 7.36 13.19
CA ALA A 143 -10.58 6.32 14.13
C ALA A 143 -11.31 4.97 13.94
N VAL A 144 -12.60 4.99 13.55
CA VAL A 144 -13.35 3.76 13.27
C VAL A 144 -12.88 3.13 11.97
N LEU A 145 -12.61 3.93 10.93
CA LEU A 145 -12.06 3.46 9.68
C LEU A 145 -10.66 2.84 9.87
N TYR A 146 -9.76 3.58 10.52
CA TYR A 146 -8.41 3.09 10.83
C TYR A 146 -8.47 1.80 11.65
N GLY A 147 -9.23 1.80 12.75
CA GLY A 147 -9.40 0.61 13.59
C GLY A 147 -9.96 -0.58 12.82
N THR A 148 -10.97 -0.38 11.96
CA THR A 148 -11.55 -1.46 11.16
C THR A 148 -10.55 -2.06 10.18
N ILE A 149 -9.76 -1.23 9.49
CA ILE A 149 -8.74 -1.70 8.54
C ILE A 149 -7.60 -2.40 9.29
N GLU A 150 -7.13 -1.81 10.38
CA GLU A 150 -6.08 -2.40 11.21
C GLU A 150 -6.49 -3.75 11.79
N ASP A 151 -7.70 -3.86 12.32
CA ASP A 151 -8.19 -5.12 12.90
C ASP A 151 -8.27 -6.21 11.84
N ARG A 152 -8.71 -5.86 10.63
CA ARG A 152 -8.72 -6.80 9.50
C ARG A 152 -7.33 -7.27 9.12
N VAL A 153 -6.40 -6.33 8.93
CA VAL A 153 -5.00 -6.63 8.57
C VAL A 153 -4.33 -7.46 9.66
N ARG A 154 -4.52 -7.08 10.93
CA ARG A 154 -3.99 -7.80 12.08
C ARG A 154 -4.54 -9.22 12.16
N THR A 155 -5.84 -9.39 11.93
CA THR A 155 -6.49 -10.71 11.91
C THR A 155 -5.93 -11.56 10.79
N ALA A 156 -5.82 -11.02 9.56
CA ALA A 156 -5.28 -11.73 8.40
C ALA A 156 -3.82 -12.17 8.59
N LEU A 157 -3.03 -11.41 9.36
CA LEU A 157 -1.62 -11.71 9.63
C LEU A 157 -1.38 -12.49 10.93
N SER A 158 -2.42 -12.80 11.70
CA SER A 158 -2.28 -13.37 13.05
C SER A 158 -1.62 -14.74 13.07
N ASP A 159 -1.82 -15.56 12.04
CA ASP A 159 -1.23 -16.90 11.90
C ASP A 159 0.22 -16.87 11.38
N TYR A 160 0.78 -15.69 11.11
CA TYR A 160 2.07 -15.52 10.46
C TYR A 160 3.06 -14.77 11.37
N PRO A 161 3.65 -15.44 12.38
CA PRO A 161 4.47 -14.78 13.42
C PRO A 161 5.78 -14.16 12.91
N HIS A 162 6.18 -14.47 11.67
CA HIS A 162 7.35 -13.89 11.03
C HIS A 162 7.05 -12.54 10.35
N VAL A 163 5.77 -12.15 10.25
CA VAL A 163 5.34 -10.84 9.75
C VAL A 163 4.99 -9.93 10.92
N SER A 164 5.82 -8.93 11.17
CA SER A 164 5.57 -7.92 12.19
C SER A 164 4.74 -6.79 11.60
N PHE A 165 3.48 -6.66 12.04
CA PHE A 165 2.57 -5.62 11.58
C PHE A 165 2.69 -4.34 12.43
N HIS A 166 2.93 -3.22 11.75
CA HIS A 166 3.14 -1.89 12.35
C HIS A 166 2.20 -0.85 11.71
N PRO A 167 1.03 -0.57 12.33
CA PRO A 167 0.18 0.52 11.88
C PRO A 167 0.83 1.87 12.18
N LEU A 168 0.87 2.74 11.18
CA LEU A 168 1.41 4.10 11.22
C LEU A 168 0.27 5.09 11.03
N ASN A 169 -0.57 5.27 12.05
CA ASN A 169 -1.67 6.21 11.95
C ASN A 169 -1.19 7.66 12.10
N ALA A 170 -1.79 8.57 11.34
CA ALA A 170 -1.64 10.00 11.58
C ALA A 170 -2.14 10.40 12.99
N ILE A 171 -3.13 9.70 13.56
CA ILE A 171 -3.70 10.03 14.88
C ILE A 171 -2.64 9.93 16.00
N SER A 172 -1.72 8.96 15.94
CA SER A 172 -0.64 8.83 16.92
C SER A 172 0.46 9.90 16.74
N ARG A 173 0.53 10.60 15.60
CA ARG A 173 1.40 11.78 15.44
C ARG A 173 0.84 13.04 16.11
N TRP A 174 -0.46 13.10 16.38
CA TRP A 174 -1.13 14.25 17.02
C TRP A 174 -1.42 14.08 18.51
N GLN A 175 -1.31 12.87 19.06
CA GLN A 175 -1.46 12.61 20.51
C GLN A 175 -0.12 12.64 21.27
N GLY A 176 0.99 12.96 20.58
CA GLY A 176 2.33 12.99 21.14
C GLY A 176 3.09 14.28 20.80
N GLN A 177 2.53 15.44 21.14
CA GLN A 177 3.26 16.69 21.40
C GLN A 177 2.54 17.51 22.47
#